data_AF-A0AAW9UCY0-F1
#
_entry.id   AF-A0AAW9UCY0-F1
#
_cell.length_a   1.000
_cell.length_b   1.000
_cell.length_c   1.000
_cell.angle_alpha   90.00
_cell.angle_beta   90.00
_cell.angle_gamma   90.00
#
_symmetry.space_group_name_H-M   'P 1'
#
loop_
_entity.id
_entity.type
_entity.pdbx_description
1 polymer ?
#
loop_
_entity_poly.entity_id
_entity_poly.type
_entity_poly.pdbx_seq_one_letter_code
_entity_poly.pdbx_strand_id
1 'polypeptide(L)'
;RKRVYQIFEDGRVPLTNNPVEQAIRPSTLIRKNSLFAKSPAGAQANAIFYTLVATANQNHLNIYKYFKYLFDHLPNRKDAGLEAYLPRSKEIQAECHK
;
A
#
# COMPACT_ATOMS: atom_id res chain seq x y z
N ARG A 1 11.29 29.40 6.38
CA ARG A 1 11.92 29.08 5.06
C ARG A 1 12.94 27.94 5.11
N LYS A 2 13.52 27.57 6.27
CA LYS A 2 14.49 26.45 6.41
C LYS A 2 14.06 25.13 5.74
N ARG A 3 12.79 24.70 5.88
CA ARG A 3 12.26 23.45 5.28
C ARG A 3 12.37 23.36 3.75
N VAL A 4 12.26 24.48 3.03
CA VAL A 4 12.32 24.47 1.56
C VAL A 4 13.76 24.28 1.09
N TYR A 5 14.74 24.84 1.81
CA TYR A 5 16.14 24.76 1.41
C TYR A 5 16.81 23.41 1.71
N GLN A 6 16.19 22.56 2.54
CA GLN A 6 16.68 21.20 2.83
C GLN A 6 16.75 20.31 1.60
N ILE A 7 15.95 20.58 0.56
CA ILE A 7 16.02 19.82 -0.70
C ILE A 7 17.35 20.01 -1.43
N PHE A 8 18.07 21.10 -1.15
CA PHE A 8 19.38 21.37 -1.73
C PHE A 8 20.53 20.72 -0.93
N GLU A 9 20.23 20.16 0.26
CA GLU A 9 21.21 19.44 1.07
C GLU A 9 21.37 17.98 0.59
N ASP A 10 20.36 17.39 -0.07
CA ASP A 10 20.40 16.03 -0.61
C ASP A 10 19.97 15.99 -2.08
N GLY A 11 20.94 15.79 -2.98
CA GLY A 11 20.71 15.69 -4.43
C GLY A 11 19.89 14.48 -4.88
N ARG A 12 19.59 13.53 -3.98
CA ARG A 12 18.68 12.39 -4.27
C ARG A 12 17.21 12.79 -4.20
N VAL A 13 16.88 13.91 -3.57
CA VAL A 13 15.51 14.39 -3.43
C VAL A 13 15.10 15.11 -4.72
N PRO A 14 14.03 14.67 -5.41
CA PRO A 14 13.56 15.36 -6.59
C PRO A 14 13.04 16.76 -6.23
N LEU A 15 13.34 17.74 -7.08
CA LEU A 15 12.84 19.11 -6.92
C LEU A 15 11.31 19.22 -7.08
N THR A 16 10.69 18.21 -7.72
CA THR A 16 9.25 18.14 -7.93
C THR A 16 8.64 17.05 -7.06
N ASN A 17 7.44 17.30 -6.56
CA ASN A 17 6.65 16.33 -5.78
C ASN A 17 5.73 15.49 -6.68
N ASN A 18 5.79 15.63 -8.01
CA ASN A 18 4.88 14.94 -8.94
C ASN A 18 4.79 13.42 -8.72
N PRO A 19 5.89 12.67 -8.47
CA PRO A 19 5.79 11.24 -8.17
C PRO A 19 4.96 10.95 -6.91
N VAL A 20 5.09 11.79 -5.89
CA VAL A 20 4.34 11.68 -4.62
C VAL A 20 2.87 12.03 -4.83
N GLU A 21 2.59 13.09 -5.62
CA GLU A 21 1.23 13.47 -5.98
C GLU A 21 0.51 12.39 -6.79
N GLN A 22 1.21 11.75 -7.73
CA GLN A 22 0.67 10.61 -8.48
C GLN A 22 0.40 9.41 -7.56
N ALA A 23 1.30 9.13 -6.61
CA ALA A 23 1.14 8.03 -5.66
C ALA A 23 -0.06 8.22 -4.72
N ILE A 24 -0.36 9.44 -4.28
CA ILE A 24 -1.50 9.72 -3.37
C ILE A 24 -2.84 9.90 -4.10
N ARG A 25 -2.82 10.16 -5.42
CA ARG A 25 -4.01 10.45 -6.23
C ARG A 25 -5.13 9.39 -6.13
N PRO A 26 -4.88 8.07 -6.10
CA PRO A 26 -5.94 7.08 -5.96
C PRO A 26 -6.74 7.25 -4.66
N SER A 27 -6.06 7.51 -3.55
CA SER A 27 -6.70 7.71 -2.24
C SER A 27 -7.58 8.96 -2.21
N THR A 28 -7.14 10.05 -2.84
CA THR A 28 -7.92 11.30 -2.90
C THR A 28 -9.16 11.17 -3.78
N LEU A 29 -9.05 10.45 -4.90
CA LEU A 29 -10.19 10.12 -5.78
C LEU A 29 -11.23 9.27 -5.04
N ILE A 30 -10.81 8.28 -4.27
CA ILE A 30 -11.77 7.41 -3.57
C ILE A 30 -12.46 8.16 -2.43
N ARG A 31 -11.75 8.99 -1.67
CA ARG A 31 -12.38 9.91 -0.72
C ARG A 31 -13.45 10.75 -1.41
N LYS A 32 -13.16 11.32 -2.58
CA LYS A 32 -14.12 12.10 -3.36
C LYS A 32 -15.38 11.29 -3.69
N ASN A 33 -15.24 10.00 -4.01
CA ASN A 33 -16.35 9.12 -4.39
C ASN A 33 -17.10 8.49 -3.19
N SER A 34 -16.48 8.42 -2.01
CA SER A 34 -17.13 7.95 -0.78
C SER A 34 -17.81 9.10 -0.03
N LEU A 35 -18.97 9.54 -0.52
CA LEU A 35 -19.71 10.69 0.04
C LEU A 35 -20.18 10.50 1.49
N PHE A 36 -20.41 9.25 1.90
CA PHE A 36 -20.96 8.89 3.21
C PHE A 36 -19.94 8.26 4.17
N ALA A 37 -18.69 8.01 3.74
CA ALA A 37 -17.65 7.48 4.62
C ALA A 37 -17.04 8.61 5.45
N LYS A 38 -17.53 8.78 6.68
CA LYS A 38 -17.17 9.92 7.56
C LYS A 38 -16.56 9.51 8.90
N SER A 39 -16.48 8.21 9.21
CA SER A 39 -15.97 7.76 10.51
C SER A 39 -14.43 7.69 10.53
N PRO A 40 -13.78 8.07 11.66
CA PRO A 40 -12.34 7.88 11.83
C PRO A 40 -11.89 6.42 11.66
N ALA A 41 -12.68 5.48 12.18
CA ALA A 41 -12.43 4.04 12.03
C ALA A 41 -12.45 3.60 10.55
N GLY A 42 -13.41 4.12 9.75
CA GLY A 42 -13.46 3.85 8.32
C GLY A 42 -12.28 4.46 7.56
N ALA A 43 -11.84 5.65 7.94
CA ALA A 43 -10.64 6.27 7.38
C ALA A 43 -9.39 5.44 7.66
N GLN A 44 -9.24 4.92 8.88
CA GLN A 44 -8.13 4.04 9.25
C GLN A 44 -8.16 2.72 8.48
N ALA A 45 -9.33 2.06 8.38
CA ALA A 45 -9.47 0.83 7.61
C ALA A 45 -9.12 1.03 6.13
N ASN A 46 -9.58 2.14 5.52
CA ASN A 46 -9.24 2.50 4.15
C ASN A 46 -7.73 2.73 3.98
N ALA A 47 -7.09 3.43 4.91
CA ALA A 47 -5.65 3.67 4.86
C ALA A 47 -4.85 2.34 4.91
N ILE A 48 -5.26 1.40 5.76
CA ILE A 48 -4.67 0.06 5.82
C ILE A 48 -4.85 -0.67 4.48
N PHE A 49 -6.08 -0.70 3.95
CA PHE A 49 -6.39 -1.37 2.69
C PHE A 49 -5.55 -0.83 1.52
N TYR A 50 -5.47 0.49 1.35
CA TYR A 50 -4.66 1.08 0.28
C TYR A 50 -3.18 0.83 0.46
N THR A 51 -2.70 0.83 1.70
CA THR A 51 -1.30 0.50 1.99
C THR A 51 -0.99 -0.94 1.54
N LEU A 52 -1.88 -1.90 1.81
CA LEU A 52 -1.71 -3.28 1.34
C LEU A 52 -1.72 -3.38 -0.19
N VAL A 53 -2.68 -2.73 -0.86
CA VAL A 53 -2.77 -2.71 -2.32
C VAL A 53 -1.52 -2.06 -2.95
N ALA A 54 -1.09 -0.91 -2.44
CA ALA A 54 0.07 -0.19 -2.93
C ALA A 54 1.34 -1.02 -2.74
N THR A 55 1.50 -1.65 -1.58
CA THR A 55 2.64 -2.52 -1.29
C THR A 55 2.64 -3.74 -2.21
N ALA A 56 1.51 -4.41 -2.40
CA ALA A 56 1.41 -5.56 -3.32
C ALA A 56 1.76 -5.16 -4.77
N ASN A 57 1.28 -4.01 -5.24
CA ASN A 57 1.59 -3.52 -6.58
C ASN A 57 3.07 -3.14 -6.75
N GLN A 58 3.69 -2.54 -5.73
CA GLN A 58 5.13 -2.23 -5.70
C GLN A 58 6.01 -3.50 -5.71
N ASN A 59 5.49 -4.62 -5.19
CA ASN A 59 6.16 -5.92 -5.22
C ASN A 59 5.78 -6.76 -6.45
N HIS A 60 5.20 -6.14 -7.49
CA HIS A 60 4.81 -6.80 -8.74
C HIS A 60 3.86 -7.99 -8.59
N LEU A 61 2.97 -7.93 -7.60
CA LEU A 61 1.96 -8.96 -7.40
C LEU A 61 0.67 -8.66 -8.16
N ASN A 62 -0.02 -9.72 -8.55
CA ASN A 62 -1.43 -9.69 -8.90
C ASN A 62 -2.24 -9.47 -7.61
N ILE A 63 -2.82 -8.27 -7.49
CA ILE A 63 -3.54 -7.82 -6.28
C ILE A 63 -4.67 -8.79 -5.91
N TYR A 64 -5.44 -9.25 -6.90
CA TYR A 64 -6.56 -10.17 -6.66
C TYR A 64 -6.09 -11.51 -6.11
N LYS A 65 -5.07 -12.12 -6.73
CA LYS A 65 -4.50 -13.39 -6.25
C LYS A 65 -3.94 -13.25 -4.84
N TYR A 66 -3.25 -12.15 -4.56
CA TYR A 66 -2.69 -11.88 -3.24
C TYR A 66 -3.77 -11.78 -2.15
N PHE A 67 -4.84 -11.02 -2.37
CA PHE A 67 -5.93 -10.95 -1.39
C PHE A 67 -6.67 -12.28 -1.25
N LYS A 68 -6.85 -13.02 -2.34
CA LYS A 68 -7.43 -14.37 -2.28
C LYS A 68 -6.56 -15.29 -1.41
N TYR A 69 -5.25 -15.34 -1.64
CA TYR A 69 -4.30 -16.11 -0.85
C TYR A 69 -4.37 -15.73 0.63
N LEU A 70 -4.41 -14.43 0.94
CA LEU A 70 -4.55 -13.95 2.31
C LEU A 70 -5.85 -14.45 2.94
N PHE A 71 -6.99 -14.33 2.27
CA PHE A 71 -8.27 -14.75 2.86
C PHE A 71 -8.39 -16.27 3.02
N ASP A 72 -7.76 -17.05 2.14
CA ASP A 72 -7.79 -18.51 2.19
C ASP A 72 -6.85 -19.07 3.29
N HIS A 73 -5.66 -18.48 3.47
CA HIS A 73 -4.62 -19.04 4.32
C HIS A 73 -4.41 -18.32 5.66
N LEU A 74 -4.67 -17.01 5.75
CA LEU A 74 -4.43 -16.23 6.97
C LEU A 74 -5.36 -16.62 8.15
N PRO A 75 -6.67 -16.91 7.94
CA PRO A 75 -7.55 -17.38 9.02
C PRO A 75 -7.17 -18.77 9.54
N ASN A 76 -6.59 -19.60 8.67
CA ASN A 76 -6.22 -20.99 8.96
C ASN A 76 -4.76 -21.14 9.42
N ARG A 77 -4.08 -20.03 9.73
CA ARG A 77 -2.68 -20.07 10.16
C ARG A 77 -2.57 -20.80 11.50
N LYS A 78 -1.74 -21.84 11.56
CA LYS A 78 -1.48 -22.58 12.80
C LYS A 78 -0.43 -21.87 13.65
N ASP A 79 0.74 -21.58 13.10
CA ASP A 79 1.84 -20.87 13.81
C ASP A 79 2.78 -20.09 12.88
N ALA A 80 2.44 -19.95 11.59
CA ALA A 80 3.25 -19.18 10.66
C ALA A 80 3.22 -17.70 11.04
N GLY A 81 4.41 -17.10 11.22
CA GLY A 81 4.54 -15.67 11.48
C GLY A 81 3.89 -14.84 10.37
N LEU A 82 3.37 -13.66 10.72
CA LEU A 82 2.69 -12.77 9.77
C LEU A 82 3.58 -12.39 8.58
N GLU A 83 4.90 -12.41 8.79
CA GLU A 83 5.94 -12.17 7.78
C GLU A 83 5.83 -13.10 6.56
N ALA A 84 5.37 -14.34 6.73
CA ALA A 84 5.17 -15.28 5.62
C ALA A 84 4.07 -14.81 4.65
N TYR A 85 3.13 -13.99 5.14
CA TYR A 85 2.01 -13.46 4.39
C TYR A 85 2.24 -12.06 3.81
N LEU A 86 3.44 -11.49 4.01
CA LEU A 86 3.76 -10.18 3.45
C LEU A 86 4.07 -10.28 1.95
N PRO A 87 3.85 -9.20 1.17
CA PRO A 87 4.08 -9.18 -0.28
C PRO A 87 5.50 -9.55 -0.75
N ARG A 88 6.49 -9.52 0.15
CA ARG A 88 7.90 -9.85 -0.15
C ARG A 88 8.25 -11.31 0.09
N SER A 89 7.34 -12.11 0.64
CA SER A 89 7.63 -13.50 0.95
C SER A 89 7.80 -14.33 -0.34
N LYS A 90 8.68 -15.34 -0.28
CA LYS A 90 8.99 -16.17 -1.46
C LYS A 90 7.77 -16.93 -1.97
N GLU A 91 6.92 -17.41 -1.07
CA GLU A 91 5.70 -18.17 -1.37
C GLU A 91 4.69 -17.29 -2.12
N ILE A 92 4.41 -16.09 -1.60
CA ILE A 92 3.50 -15.15 -2.26
C ILE A 92 4.06 -14.69 -3.60
N GLN A 93 5.36 -14.45 -3.69
CA GLN A 93 5.99 -14.09 -4.95
C GLN A 93 5.87 -15.20 -6.00
N ALA A 94 5.95 -16.47 -5.61
CA ALA A 94 5.80 -17.58 -6.53
C ALA A 94 4.36 -17.75 -7.03
N GLU A 95 3.36 -17.62 -6.14
CA GLU A 95 1.97 -17.90 -6.50
C GLU A 95 1.22 -16.69 -7.08
N CYS A 96 1.52 -15.50 -6.56
CA CYS A 96 0.77 -14.28 -6.83
C CYS A 96 1.52 -13.30 -7.74
N HIS A 97 2.59 -13.72 -8.42
CA HIS A 97 3.25 -12.88 -9.42
C HIS A 97 2.26 -12.39 -10.49
N LYS A 98 2.48 -11.16 -10.97
CA LYS A 98 1.68 -10.54 -12.04
C LYS A 98 1.74 -11.34 -13.33
#